data_AF-A0A951STD5-F1
#
_entry.id   AF-A0A951STD5-F1
#
_cell.length_a   1.000
_cell.length_b   1.000
_cell.length_c   1.000
_cell.angle_alpha   90.00
_cell.angle_beta   90.00
_cell.angle_gamma   90.00
#
_symmetry.space_group_name_H-M   'P 1'
#
loop_
_entity.id
_entity.type
_entity.pdbx_description
1 polymer ?
#
loop_
_entity_poly.entity_id
_entity_poly.type
_entity_poly.pdbx_seq_one_letter_code
_entity_poly.pdbx_strand_id
1 'polypeptide(L)'
;MRSIIILVAIFIVVGCNNKDKISIKEGEKQSGEIVRETNEKAGEVNEVISEEEKPNGIRDLQFDVQIPKNIKYKGIHQISASWKDNNGNNLIFITLTDEFPTPNSNGEDFRDKELYAYHYLMNDGESKLLWRVTDFIRECPVDIRLDYFPRSLSVTDLDDNGIAETAFMYALSCKGDVSPDDVKLIMHEGKTKYAIRGSNVVSQPEAVSEYEGLMNVDPSFNSAPDEFLVHAKKLWNRFRDL
;
A
#
# COMPACT_ATOMS: atom_id res chain seq x y z
N MET A 1 -13.47 54.80 -23.07
CA MET A 1 -14.52 54.17 -23.91
C MET A 1 -13.90 53.74 -25.22
N ARG A 2 -13.58 52.45 -25.35
CA ARG A 2 -13.17 51.80 -26.60
C ARG A 2 -13.90 50.46 -26.64
N SER A 3 -15.01 50.42 -27.36
CA SER A 3 -15.81 49.22 -27.58
C SER A 3 -15.19 48.44 -28.73
N ILE A 4 -14.74 47.20 -28.46
CA ILE A 4 -14.28 46.24 -29.46
C ILE A 4 -15.43 45.26 -29.68
N ILE A 5 -15.99 45.28 -30.89
CA ILE A 5 -17.03 44.36 -31.36
C ILE A 5 -16.34 43.09 -31.85
N ILE A 6 -16.57 41.96 -31.18
CA ILE A 6 -16.08 40.64 -31.59
C ILE A 6 -17.12 40.00 -32.52
N LEU A 7 -16.70 39.72 -33.76
CA LEU A 7 -17.43 38.94 -34.75
C LEU A 7 -17.38 37.45 -34.35
N VAL A 8 -18.52 36.82 -34.10
CA VAL A 8 -18.64 35.37 -33.91
C VAL A 8 -18.99 34.73 -35.25
N ALA A 9 -18.09 33.90 -35.77
CA ALA A 9 -18.33 33.07 -36.95
C ALA A 9 -18.93 31.73 -36.54
N ILE A 10 -20.15 31.45 -37.02
CA ILE A 10 -20.87 30.19 -36.82
C ILE A 10 -20.46 29.23 -37.95
N PHE A 11 -19.80 28.12 -37.59
CA PHE A 11 -19.60 26.98 -38.49
C PHE A 11 -20.57 25.85 -38.12
N ILE A 12 -21.55 25.62 -39.00
CA ILE A 12 -22.42 24.44 -38.97
C ILE A 12 -21.76 23.40 -39.87
N VAL A 13 -21.49 22.21 -39.33
CA VAL A 13 -21.11 21.03 -40.12
C VAL A 13 -22.12 19.93 -39.82
N VAL A 14 -22.86 19.51 -40.85
CA VAL A 14 -23.81 18.39 -40.88
C VAL A 14 -23.27 17.35 -41.86
N GLY A 15 -23.37 16.07 -41.51
CA GLY A 15 -23.18 14.91 -42.42
C GLY A 15 -22.49 13.74 -41.71
N CYS A 16 -23.20 12.79 -41.11
CA CYS A 16 -23.90 11.60 -41.65
C CYS A 16 -23.17 10.28 -41.30
N ASN A 17 -23.99 9.36 -40.76
CA ASN A 17 -23.72 7.98 -40.32
C ASN A 17 -23.18 7.06 -41.44
N ASN A 18 -22.39 6.05 -41.06
CA ASN A 18 -22.74 4.67 -41.41
C ASN A 18 -22.18 3.68 -40.38
N LYS A 19 -23.04 2.76 -39.90
CA LYS A 19 -22.70 1.60 -39.06
C LYS A 19 -22.99 0.36 -39.90
N ASP A 20 -21.95 -0.39 -40.28
CA ASP A 20 -22.12 -1.71 -40.86
C ASP A 20 -21.76 -2.79 -39.83
N LYS A 21 -22.75 -3.63 -39.51
CA LYS A 21 -22.60 -4.94 -38.89
C LYS A 21 -22.81 -5.99 -39.99
N ILE A 22 -21.93 -6.98 -40.09
CA ILE A 22 -22.20 -8.22 -40.84
C ILE A 22 -21.83 -9.42 -39.97
N SER A 23 -22.73 -10.42 -40.00
CA SER A 23 -22.76 -11.67 -39.26
C SER A 23 -22.53 -12.88 -40.18
N ILE A 24 -21.76 -13.87 -39.67
CA ILE A 24 -21.90 -15.36 -39.73
C ILE A 24 -22.09 -16.06 -41.10
N LYS A 25 -21.28 -17.11 -41.39
CA LYS A 25 -21.74 -18.53 -41.58
C LYS A 25 -20.64 -19.54 -41.98
N GLU A 26 -20.93 -20.79 -41.61
CA GLU A 26 -20.19 -22.07 -41.62
C GLU A 26 -20.03 -22.78 -42.98
N GLY A 27 -19.20 -23.86 -42.98
CA GLY A 27 -19.20 -25.01 -43.93
C GLY A 27 -17.90 -25.13 -44.75
N GLU A 28 -17.30 -26.28 -45.08
CA GLU A 28 -17.55 -27.71 -44.86
C GLU A 28 -16.28 -28.52 -45.29
N LYS A 29 -16.23 -29.83 -44.98
CA LYS A 29 -15.14 -30.83 -45.15
C LYS A 29 -14.70 -31.17 -46.60
N GLN A 30 -13.45 -31.65 -46.75
CA GLN A 30 -13.02 -32.90 -47.46
C GLN A 30 -11.50 -33.14 -47.24
N SER A 31 -11.05 -34.21 -46.58
CA SER A 31 -10.77 -35.61 -47.05
C SER A 31 -9.49 -35.78 -47.90
N GLY A 32 -8.49 -36.49 -47.35
CA GLY A 32 -7.26 -36.95 -48.02
C GLY A 32 -6.37 -37.77 -47.07
N GLU A 33 -5.69 -38.80 -47.56
CA GLU A 33 -5.34 -40.06 -46.88
C GLU A 33 -3.92 -40.17 -46.26
N ILE A 34 -3.73 -41.24 -45.48
CA ILE A 34 -2.67 -41.65 -44.52
C ILE A 34 -1.27 -41.91 -45.13
N VAL A 35 -0.18 -41.55 -44.43
CA VAL A 35 1.09 -42.33 -44.38
C VAL A 35 1.71 -42.30 -42.96
N ARG A 36 2.25 -43.45 -42.53
CA ARG A 36 2.80 -43.81 -41.22
C ARG A 36 4.28 -43.40 -40.99
N GLU A 37 4.57 -43.20 -39.69
CA GLU A 37 5.81 -43.48 -38.92
C GLU A 37 7.14 -42.82 -39.31
N THR A 38 7.76 -42.11 -38.34
CA THR A 38 8.89 -42.62 -37.54
C THR A 38 9.20 -41.69 -36.34
N ASN A 39 9.57 -42.31 -35.21
CA ASN A 39 10.14 -41.69 -33.99
C ASN A 39 11.45 -40.93 -34.27
N GLU A 40 11.72 -39.84 -33.53
CA GLU A 40 12.86 -39.71 -32.60
C GLU A 40 12.91 -38.33 -31.90
N LYS A 41 13.34 -38.35 -30.63
CA LYS A 41 13.46 -37.22 -29.69
C LYS A 41 14.62 -36.27 -30.04
N ALA A 42 14.39 -34.96 -29.90
CA ALA A 42 15.31 -33.96 -29.35
C ALA A 42 14.48 -32.66 -29.18
N GLY A 43 14.27 -32.10 -28.00
CA GLY A 43 15.25 -31.25 -27.33
C GLY A 43 14.64 -29.85 -27.20
N GLU A 44 14.12 -29.56 -26.00
CA GLU A 44 14.19 -28.28 -25.27
C GLU A 44 14.23 -26.96 -26.07
N VAL A 45 13.15 -26.17 -25.99
CA VAL A 45 13.23 -24.72 -25.75
C VAL A 45 12.05 -24.35 -24.83
N ASN A 46 12.23 -24.53 -23.52
CA ASN A 46 11.46 -23.74 -22.57
C ASN A 46 12.21 -22.43 -22.42
N GLU A 47 11.73 -21.40 -23.11
CA GLU A 47 12.15 -20.02 -22.91
C GLU A 47 11.71 -19.60 -21.50
N VAL A 48 12.57 -19.90 -20.52
CA VAL A 48 12.48 -19.32 -19.18
C VAL A 48 12.96 -17.89 -19.34
N ILE A 49 12.02 -16.97 -19.46
CA ILE A 49 12.29 -15.54 -19.25
C ILE A 49 12.62 -15.41 -17.78
N SER A 50 13.91 -15.42 -17.46
CA SER A 50 14.42 -14.94 -16.18
C SER A 50 14.18 -13.44 -16.13
N GLU A 51 13.35 -12.98 -15.19
CA GLU A 51 13.38 -11.58 -14.77
C GLU A 51 14.82 -11.28 -14.34
N GLU A 52 15.53 -10.45 -15.13
CA GLU A 52 16.87 -10.00 -14.77
C GLU A 52 16.78 -9.25 -13.43
N GLU A 53 17.42 -9.78 -12.39
CA GLU A 53 17.60 -9.08 -11.13
C GLU A 53 18.31 -7.75 -11.43
N LYS A 54 17.58 -6.63 -11.34
CA LYS A 54 18.17 -5.31 -11.49
C LYS A 54 19.27 -5.16 -10.43
N PRO A 55 20.54 -4.95 -10.79
CA PRO A 55 21.67 -4.97 -9.84
C PRO A 55 21.59 -3.87 -8.76
N ASN A 56 20.74 -2.85 -8.99
CA ASN A 56 20.55 -1.72 -8.10
C ASN A 56 19.21 -1.75 -7.33
N GLY A 57 18.40 -2.80 -7.44
CA GLY A 57 17.09 -2.87 -6.76
C GLY A 57 17.12 -3.49 -5.36
N ILE A 58 15.92 -3.70 -4.82
CA ILE A 58 15.70 -4.47 -3.59
C ILE A 58 16.14 -5.93 -3.79
N ARG A 59 16.96 -6.43 -2.87
CA ARG A 59 17.44 -7.82 -2.84
C ARG A 59 17.21 -8.45 -1.48
N ASP A 60 17.18 -9.78 -1.44
CA ASP A 60 17.05 -10.58 -0.21
C ASP A 60 15.84 -10.19 0.68
N LEU A 61 14.75 -9.70 0.08
CA LEU A 61 13.56 -9.29 0.83
C LEU A 61 12.92 -10.48 1.53
N GLN A 62 12.81 -10.39 2.85
CA GLN A 62 12.18 -11.39 3.71
C GLN A 62 11.24 -10.70 4.68
N PHE A 63 10.06 -11.29 4.89
CA PHE A 63 9.10 -10.89 5.92
C PHE A 63 9.20 -11.82 7.13
N ASP A 64 8.65 -11.40 8.26
CA ASP A 64 8.61 -12.15 9.52
C ASP A 64 10.00 -12.53 10.07
N VAL A 65 10.99 -11.69 9.77
CA VAL A 65 12.38 -11.87 10.21
C VAL A 65 12.53 -11.59 11.71
N GLN A 66 13.42 -12.32 12.37
CA GLN A 66 13.68 -12.12 13.80
C GLN A 66 14.40 -10.80 14.05
N ILE A 67 13.89 -10.00 15.00
CA ILE A 67 14.51 -8.74 15.41
C ILE A 67 15.79 -9.07 16.23
N PRO A 68 16.96 -8.52 15.89
CA PRO A 68 18.19 -8.71 16.65
C PRO A 68 18.05 -8.31 18.13
N LYS A 69 18.55 -9.15 19.04
CA LYS A 69 18.40 -9.00 20.50
C LYS A 69 18.98 -7.70 21.09
N ASN A 70 19.93 -7.09 20.39
CA ASN A 70 20.55 -5.82 20.75
C ASN A 70 19.65 -4.61 20.46
N ILE A 71 18.65 -4.75 19.58
CA ILE A 71 17.66 -3.70 19.33
C ILE A 71 16.62 -3.72 20.45
N LYS A 72 16.46 -2.58 21.14
CA LYS A 72 15.44 -2.38 22.16
C LYS A 72 14.24 -1.67 21.55
N TYR A 73 13.06 -2.21 21.79
CA TYR A 73 11.78 -1.65 21.33
C TYR A 73 10.70 -1.84 22.39
N LYS A 74 9.57 -1.15 22.22
CA LYS A 74 8.40 -1.26 23.08
C LYS A 74 7.30 -2.04 22.38
N GLY A 75 6.43 -2.68 23.15
CA GLY A 75 5.28 -3.41 22.64
C GLY A 75 5.61 -4.80 22.08
N ILE A 76 4.56 -5.45 21.61
CA ILE A 76 4.51 -6.79 21.03
C ILE A 76 4.70 -6.67 19.53
N HIS A 77 5.64 -7.47 18.99
CA HIS A 77 5.92 -7.55 17.57
C HIS A 77 4.70 -8.02 16.77
N GLN A 78 4.43 -7.33 15.66
CA GLN A 78 3.35 -7.65 14.73
C GLN A 78 3.86 -8.18 13.40
N ILE A 79 4.87 -7.50 12.84
CA ILE A 79 5.47 -7.81 11.54
C ILE A 79 6.86 -7.20 11.47
N SER A 80 7.72 -7.81 10.67
CA SER A 80 9.05 -7.32 10.33
C SER A 80 9.37 -7.65 8.88
N ALA A 81 10.28 -6.88 8.29
CA ALA A 81 10.90 -7.23 7.02
C ALA A 81 12.36 -6.77 6.99
N SER A 82 13.21 -7.52 6.28
CA SER A 82 14.59 -7.12 5.99
C SER A 82 14.89 -7.25 4.52
N TRP A 83 15.75 -6.38 4.01
CA TRP A 83 16.19 -6.40 2.62
C TRP A 83 17.55 -5.71 2.48
N LYS A 84 18.13 -5.80 1.29
CA LYS A 84 19.29 -5.02 0.86
C LYS A 84 18.89 -4.08 -0.25
N ASP A 85 19.35 -2.83 -0.17
CA ASP A 85 19.19 -1.81 -1.20
C ASP A 85 20.44 -0.90 -1.23
N ASN A 86 20.39 0.23 -1.93
CA ASN A 86 21.53 1.16 -2.02
C ASN A 86 21.82 1.90 -0.70
N ASN A 87 20.92 1.86 0.30
CA ASN A 87 21.17 2.35 1.65
C ASN A 87 21.85 1.30 2.56
N GLY A 88 22.01 0.05 2.09
CA GLY A 88 22.67 -1.04 2.80
C GLY A 88 21.70 -2.15 3.20
N ASN A 89 21.97 -2.82 4.32
CA ASN A 89 21.03 -3.80 4.86
C ASN A 89 20.00 -3.06 5.72
N ASN A 90 18.72 -3.37 5.51
CA ASN A 90 17.61 -2.69 6.13
C ASN A 90 16.81 -3.67 7.01
N LEU A 91 16.23 -3.14 8.08
CA LEU A 91 15.27 -3.85 8.93
C LEU A 91 14.14 -2.90 9.29
N ILE A 92 12.91 -3.23 8.90
CA ILE A 92 11.69 -2.57 9.38
C ILE A 92 10.92 -3.52 10.29
N PHE A 93 10.29 -3.00 11.33
CA PHE A 93 9.33 -3.76 12.13
C PHE A 93 8.31 -2.86 12.81
N ILE A 94 7.13 -3.43 13.07
CA ILE A 94 5.99 -2.75 13.69
C ILE A 94 5.64 -3.49 14.98
N THR A 95 5.39 -2.73 16.04
CA THR A 95 4.99 -3.23 17.34
C THR A 95 3.82 -2.43 17.92
N LEU A 96 3.02 -3.08 18.76
CA LEU A 96 1.94 -2.44 19.52
C LEU A 96 2.00 -2.85 20.98
N THR A 97 1.70 -1.96 21.90
CA THR A 97 1.49 -2.34 23.30
C THR A 97 0.13 -3.02 23.46
N ASP A 98 -0.03 -3.80 24.54
CA ASP A 98 -1.35 -4.03 25.10
C ASP A 98 -1.94 -2.70 25.61
N GLU A 99 -3.23 -2.69 25.92
CA GLU A 99 -3.85 -1.59 26.67
C GLU A 99 -3.24 -1.53 28.08
N PHE A 100 -2.94 -0.33 28.56
CA PHE A 100 -2.44 -0.11 29.91
C PHE A 100 -3.10 1.10 30.58
N PRO A 101 -3.22 1.14 31.92
CA PRO A 101 -3.83 2.27 32.61
C PRO A 101 -3.07 3.57 32.35
N THR A 102 -3.80 4.66 32.11
CA THR A 102 -3.20 5.99 31.99
C THR A 102 -2.52 6.37 33.32
N PRO A 103 -1.24 6.78 33.32
CA PRO A 103 -0.57 7.28 34.52
C PRO A 103 -1.26 8.52 35.09
N ASN A 104 -1.38 8.59 36.41
CA ASN A 104 -1.98 9.73 37.13
C ASN A 104 -3.46 10.01 36.77
N SER A 105 -4.26 8.99 36.43
CA SER A 105 -5.68 9.11 36.09
C SER A 105 -6.60 9.49 37.27
N ASN A 106 -6.07 9.76 38.47
CA ASN A 106 -6.85 10.13 39.67
C ASN A 106 -7.99 9.15 40.04
N GLY A 107 -7.86 7.88 39.67
CA GLY A 107 -8.88 6.84 39.94
C GLY A 107 -9.89 6.66 38.81
N GLU A 108 -9.79 7.43 37.73
CA GLU A 108 -10.54 7.18 36.49
C GLU A 108 -9.97 5.95 35.77
N ASP A 109 -10.86 5.14 35.19
CA ASP A 109 -10.51 3.96 34.39
C ASP A 109 -10.17 4.35 32.95
N PHE A 110 -9.13 5.18 32.81
CA PHE A 110 -8.60 5.57 31.52
C PHE A 110 -7.49 4.63 31.08
N ARG A 111 -7.49 4.31 29.79
CA ARG A 111 -6.51 3.42 29.17
C ARG A 111 -5.75 4.11 28.04
N ASP A 112 -4.54 3.65 27.85
CA ASP A 112 -3.62 4.04 26.79
C ASP A 112 -3.25 2.81 25.95
N LYS A 113 -2.97 3.02 24.66
CA LYS A 113 -2.37 2.01 23.77
C LYS A 113 -1.46 2.70 22.77
N GLU A 114 -0.32 2.08 22.44
CA GLU A 114 0.73 2.70 21.64
C GLU A 114 1.12 1.82 20.45
N LEU A 115 1.38 2.46 19.30
CA LEU A 115 1.91 1.85 18.08
C LEU A 115 3.28 2.43 17.77
N TYR A 116 4.20 1.55 17.37
CA TYR A 116 5.53 1.92 16.93
C TYR A 116 5.87 1.24 15.61
N ALA A 117 6.50 1.97 14.70
CA ALA A 117 7.20 1.39 13.55
C ALA A 117 8.63 1.91 13.53
N TYR A 118 9.59 1.02 13.31
CA TYR A 118 11.00 1.32 13.33
C TYR A 118 11.64 0.85 12.03
N HIS A 119 12.52 1.68 11.46
CA HIS A 119 13.38 1.28 10.34
C HIS A 119 14.83 1.53 10.72
N TYR A 120 15.63 0.47 10.69
CA TYR A 120 17.05 0.47 10.97
C TYR A 120 17.86 0.18 9.71
N LEU A 121 19.01 0.84 9.60
CA LEU A 121 20.12 0.40 8.77
C LEU A 121 21.02 -0.51 9.62
N MET A 122 21.35 -1.67 9.08
CA MET A 122 22.08 -2.74 9.73
C MET A 122 23.47 -2.88 9.10
N ASN A 123 24.50 -2.73 9.92
CA ASN A 123 25.89 -2.98 9.57
C ASN A 123 26.44 -4.10 10.47
N ASP A 124 27.58 -4.68 10.11
CA ASP A 124 28.20 -5.76 10.89
C ASP A 124 28.46 -5.32 12.34
N GLY A 125 27.58 -5.75 13.25
CA GLY A 125 27.63 -5.45 14.69
C GLY A 125 26.97 -4.14 15.13
N GLU A 126 26.54 -3.28 14.20
CA GLU A 126 25.94 -1.97 14.51
C GLU A 126 24.57 -1.78 13.85
N SER A 127 23.65 -1.13 14.56
CA SER A 127 22.32 -0.78 14.05
C SER A 127 22.08 0.70 14.21
N LYS A 128 21.69 1.38 13.14
CA LYS A 128 21.36 2.81 13.14
C LYS A 128 19.88 3.01 12.84
N LEU A 129 19.15 3.63 13.78
CA LEU A 129 17.76 4.00 13.55
C LEU A 129 17.69 5.06 12.44
N LEU A 130 17.03 4.74 11.33
CA LEU A 130 16.81 5.65 10.22
C LEU A 130 15.63 6.59 10.54
N TRP A 131 14.50 6.02 10.94
CA TRP A 131 13.33 6.73 11.43
C TRP A 131 12.48 5.85 12.37
N ARG A 132 11.60 6.51 13.13
CA ARG A 132 10.60 5.87 13.97
C ARG A 132 9.27 6.61 13.82
N VAL A 133 8.20 5.86 13.63
CA VAL A 133 6.82 6.34 13.77
C VAL A 133 6.33 5.96 15.15
N THR A 134 5.63 6.88 15.80
CA THR A 134 4.93 6.64 17.06
C THR A 134 3.55 7.26 16.94
N ASP A 135 2.54 6.47 17.28
CA ASP A 135 1.15 6.91 17.39
C ASP A 135 0.54 6.28 18.64
N PHE A 136 -0.51 6.88 19.17
CA PHE A 136 -1.08 6.45 20.45
C PHE A 136 -2.52 6.89 20.63
N ILE A 137 -3.21 6.16 21.49
CA ILE A 137 -4.40 6.61 22.17
C ILE A 137 -4.03 6.85 23.63
N ARG A 138 -4.47 7.99 24.17
CA ARG A 138 -4.27 8.38 25.57
C ARG A 138 -5.61 8.62 26.22
N GLU A 139 -5.66 8.39 27.52
CA GLU A 139 -6.75 8.84 28.38
C GLU A 139 -8.13 8.37 27.86
N CYS A 140 -8.22 7.16 27.28
CA CYS A 140 -9.46 6.71 26.67
C CYS A 140 -10.42 6.18 27.76
N PRO A 141 -11.63 6.76 27.91
CA PRO A 141 -12.61 6.32 28.90
C PRO A 141 -13.49 5.15 28.43
N VAL A 142 -13.33 4.71 27.18
CA VAL A 142 -14.19 3.75 26.48
C VAL A 142 -13.33 2.74 25.73
N ASP A 143 -13.86 2.12 24.66
CA ASP A 143 -13.14 1.11 23.90
C ASP A 143 -12.00 1.72 23.07
N ILE A 144 -10.84 1.07 23.15
CA ILE A 144 -9.65 1.41 22.38
C ILE A 144 -9.57 0.47 21.18
N ARG A 145 -9.46 1.05 19.99
CA ARG A 145 -8.92 0.38 18.82
C ARG A 145 -7.59 1.04 18.46
N LEU A 146 -6.52 0.28 18.39
CA LEU A 146 -5.27 0.71 17.75
C LEU A 146 -4.61 -0.55 17.26
N ASP A 147 -4.72 -0.81 15.96
CA ASP A 147 -4.33 -2.09 15.38
C ASP A 147 -3.62 -1.88 14.05
N TYR A 148 -2.53 -2.63 13.85
CA TYR A 148 -1.88 -2.76 12.54
C TYR A 148 -2.76 -3.58 11.59
N PHE A 149 -2.83 -3.18 10.32
CA PHE A 149 -3.54 -3.94 9.29
C PHE A 149 -2.67 -5.09 8.78
N PRO A 150 -3.01 -6.36 9.05
CA PRO A 150 -2.17 -7.49 8.67
C PRO A 150 -1.94 -7.53 7.15
N ARG A 151 -0.68 -7.78 6.76
CA ARG A 151 -0.21 -7.79 5.35
C ARG A 151 -0.23 -6.43 4.64
N SER A 152 -0.41 -5.32 5.37
CA SER A 152 -0.30 -3.98 4.77
C SER A 152 1.14 -3.50 4.63
N LEU A 153 2.10 -4.07 5.37
CA LEU A 153 3.51 -3.76 5.17
C LEU A 153 3.95 -4.13 3.75
N SER A 154 4.40 -3.13 2.99
CA SER A 154 5.02 -3.28 1.67
C SER A 154 6.43 -2.70 1.66
N VAL A 155 7.32 -3.34 0.91
CA VAL A 155 8.68 -2.86 0.60
C VAL A 155 8.81 -2.91 -0.92
N THR A 156 9.08 -1.77 -1.56
CA THR A 156 9.07 -1.58 -3.02
C THR A 156 10.20 -0.65 -3.44
N ASP A 157 10.52 -0.62 -4.73
CA ASP A 157 11.44 0.34 -5.37
C ASP A 157 10.67 0.89 -6.57
N LEU A 158 9.77 1.83 -6.29
CA LEU A 158 8.71 2.26 -7.22
C LEU A 158 9.23 3.16 -8.32
N ASP A 159 10.26 3.95 -8.03
CA ASP A 159 10.88 4.89 -8.97
C ASP A 159 12.22 4.35 -9.55
N ASP A 160 12.53 3.08 -9.29
CA ASP A 160 13.74 2.39 -9.76
C ASP A 160 15.06 3.10 -9.34
N ASN A 161 15.06 3.86 -8.24
CA ASN A 161 16.25 4.54 -7.74
C ASN A 161 17.14 3.64 -6.85
N GLY A 162 16.65 2.44 -6.52
CA GLY A 162 17.36 1.44 -5.75
C GLY A 162 17.36 1.69 -4.24
N ILE A 163 16.46 2.54 -3.76
CA ILE A 163 16.19 2.79 -2.35
C ILE A 163 14.77 2.33 -2.10
N ALA A 164 14.57 1.48 -1.10
CA ALA A 164 13.23 0.98 -0.87
C ALA A 164 12.29 2.07 -0.33
N GLU A 165 11.08 2.14 -0.88
CA GLU A 165 9.94 2.69 -0.18
C GLU A 165 9.28 1.62 0.68
N THR A 166 8.94 2.02 1.90
CA THR A 166 8.18 1.20 2.84
C THR A 166 6.83 1.83 3.05
N ALA A 167 5.77 1.03 3.09
CA ALA A 167 4.44 1.53 3.46
C ALA A 167 3.73 0.54 4.37
N PHE A 168 2.90 1.03 5.29
CA PHE A 168 2.07 0.20 6.16
C PHE A 168 0.82 0.96 6.59
N MET A 169 -0.20 0.23 7.02
CA MET A 169 -1.48 0.80 7.46
C MET A 169 -1.85 0.36 8.87
N TYR A 170 -2.57 1.22 9.57
CA TYR A 170 -3.16 0.93 10.87
C TYR A 170 -4.44 1.74 11.07
N ALA A 171 -5.30 1.27 11.95
CA ALA A 171 -6.48 1.99 12.42
C ALA A 171 -6.32 2.39 13.88
N LEU A 172 -6.98 3.47 14.28
CA LEU A 172 -7.08 3.90 15.66
C LEU A 172 -8.38 4.64 15.97
N SER A 173 -8.94 4.42 17.16
CA SER A 173 -10.10 5.13 17.69
C SER A 173 -10.24 4.95 19.20
N CYS A 174 -10.79 5.95 19.88
CA CYS A 174 -11.30 5.84 21.24
C CYS A 174 -12.81 6.17 21.20
N LYS A 175 -13.67 5.15 21.19
CA LYS A 175 -15.13 5.35 21.02
C LYS A 175 -15.94 4.22 21.63
N GLY A 176 -17.18 4.53 22.01
CA GLY A 176 -18.18 3.57 22.52
C GLY A 176 -19.33 3.33 21.55
N ASP A 177 -19.15 3.67 20.27
CA ASP A 177 -20.16 3.55 19.21
C ASP A 177 -19.62 2.83 17.97
N VAL A 178 -20.48 2.67 16.96
CA VAL A 178 -20.19 2.00 15.70
C VAL A 178 -19.75 2.95 14.59
N SER A 179 -19.30 4.17 14.91
CA SER A 179 -18.76 5.11 13.91
C SER A 179 -17.52 4.52 13.22
N PRO A 180 -17.10 5.04 12.06
CA PRO A 180 -15.80 4.70 11.48
C PRO A 180 -14.63 4.95 12.45
N ASP A 181 -13.57 4.17 12.28
CA ASP A 181 -12.27 4.36 12.92
C ASP A 181 -11.38 5.26 12.04
N ASP A 182 -10.46 6.01 12.65
CA ASP A 182 -9.42 6.69 11.88
C ASP A 182 -8.47 5.65 11.28
N VAL A 183 -8.11 5.81 10.02
CA VAL A 183 -7.15 4.97 9.30
C VAL A 183 -6.00 5.83 8.83
N LYS A 184 -4.78 5.30 8.96
CA LYS A 184 -3.55 5.94 8.51
C LYS A 184 -2.74 4.96 7.69
N LEU A 185 -2.36 5.38 6.49
CA LEU A 185 -1.28 4.79 5.72
C LEU A 185 -0.06 5.66 5.89
N ILE A 186 1.05 5.07 6.30
CA ILE A 186 2.33 5.75 6.43
C ILE A 186 3.30 5.11 5.45
N MET A 187 3.94 5.95 4.64
CA MET A 187 4.95 5.55 3.68
C MET A 187 6.25 6.34 3.93
N HIS A 188 7.39 5.71 3.71
CA HIS A 188 8.69 6.36 3.74
C HIS A 188 9.57 5.90 2.60
N GLU A 189 10.34 6.82 2.05
CA GLU A 189 11.58 6.54 1.32
C GLU A 189 12.71 7.23 2.08
N GLY A 190 13.74 6.47 2.47
CA GLY A 190 14.77 7.00 3.35
C GLY A 190 14.16 7.62 4.62
N LYS A 191 14.36 8.92 4.85
CA LYS A 191 13.75 9.67 5.97
C LYS A 191 12.50 10.46 5.60
N THR A 192 12.19 10.56 4.31
CA THR A 192 11.06 11.35 3.83
C THR A 192 9.78 10.58 4.11
N LYS A 193 8.83 11.22 4.77
CA LYS A 193 7.57 10.63 5.17
C LYS A 193 6.44 11.10 4.27
N TYR A 194 5.58 10.16 3.89
CA TYR A 194 4.33 10.38 3.20
C TYR A 194 3.17 9.76 3.97
N ALA A 195 1.97 10.31 3.83
CA ALA A 195 0.81 9.77 4.53
C ALA A 195 -0.51 9.93 3.76
N ILE A 196 -1.40 8.96 3.95
CA ILE A 196 -2.83 9.10 3.66
C ILE A 196 -3.56 8.92 4.99
N ARG A 197 -4.53 9.78 5.28
CA ARG A 197 -5.33 9.73 6.52
C ARG A 197 -6.80 9.86 6.21
N GLY A 198 -7.63 9.20 6.99
CA GLY A 198 -9.08 9.30 6.84
C GLY A 198 -9.75 8.25 7.70
N SER A 199 -10.79 7.61 7.20
CA SER A 199 -11.56 6.65 7.98
C SER A 199 -11.83 5.36 7.23
N ASN A 200 -12.09 4.27 7.96
CA ASN A 200 -12.57 3.04 7.34
C ASN A 200 -14.02 3.20 6.83
N VAL A 201 -14.44 2.23 6.03
CA VAL A 201 -15.81 2.13 5.54
C VAL A 201 -16.63 1.30 6.52
N VAL A 202 -17.74 1.83 7.00
CA VAL A 202 -18.70 1.06 7.83
C VAL A 202 -19.94 0.76 6.99
N SER A 203 -20.10 -0.50 6.56
CA SER A 203 -21.33 -0.93 5.90
C SER A 203 -22.38 -1.30 6.94
N GLN A 204 -23.45 -0.49 7.05
CA GLN A 204 -24.61 -0.85 7.86
C GLN A 204 -25.72 -1.45 6.96
N PRO A 205 -26.31 -2.61 7.32
CA PRO A 205 -27.35 -3.26 6.51
C PRO A 205 -28.62 -2.42 6.30
N GLU A 206 -28.91 -1.49 7.22
CA GLU A 206 -30.16 -0.71 7.25
C GLU A 206 -29.95 0.80 6.99
N ALA A 207 -28.71 1.28 6.91
CA ALA A 207 -28.42 2.68 6.60
C ALA A 207 -27.96 2.81 5.14
N VAL A 208 -28.55 3.75 4.41
CA VAL A 208 -28.21 4.07 3.03
C VAL A 208 -26.77 4.58 2.97
N SER A 209 -25.81 3.69 2.67
CA SER A 209 -24.44 3.96 2.16
C SER A 209 -23.66 5.17 2.71
N GLU A 210 -23.89 5.63 3.93
CA GLU A 210 -23.55 7.02 4.29
C GLU A 210 -22.12 7.26 4.78
N TYR A 211 -21.29 6.22 4.88
CA TYR A 211 -19.88 6.36 5.27
C TYR A 211 -18.96 5.82 4.16
N GLU A 212 -18.87 6.56 3.06
CA GLU A 212 -17.74 6.43 2.13
C GLU A 212 -16.48 6.87 2.87
N GLY A 213 -15.72 5.91 3.40
CA GLY A 213 -14.52 6.15 4.20
C GLY A 213 -13.64 7.26 3.61
N LEU A 214 -13.33 8.26 4.44
CA LEU A 214 -12.59 9.44 3.99
C LEU A 214 -11.17 9.04 3.57
N MET A 215 -10.63 9.68 2.54
CA MET A 215 -9.23 9.49 2.12
C MET A 215 -8.60 10.85 1.81
N ASN A 216 -7.82 11.36 2.76
CA ASN A 216 -7.08 12.61 2.64
C ASN A 216 -5.62 12.31 2.37
N VAL A 217 -5.17 12.67 1.16
CA VAL A 217 -3.77 12.57 0.76
C VAL A 217 -2.98 13.74 1.36
N ASP A 218 -1.91 13.44 2.09
CA ASP A 218 -1.05 14.47 2.68
C ASP A 218 -0.28 15.24 1.59
N PRO A 219 -0.12 16.57 1.72
CA PRO A 219 0.68 17.39 0.80
C PRO A 219 2.10 16.90 0.57
N SER A 220 2.65 16.05 1.46
CA SER A 220 3.92 15.36 1.27
C SER A 220 4.06 14.68 -0.10
N PHE A 221 2.95 14.20 -0.69
CA PHE A 221 2.98 13.53 -2.00
C PHE A 221 3.13 14.51 -3.18
N ASN A 222 2.96 15.82 -2.98
CA ASN A 222 3.05 16.79 -4.08
C ASN A 222 4.48 16.90 -4.66
N SER A 223 5.49 16.47 -3.91
CA SER A 223 6.89 16.45 -4.32
C SER A 223 7.45 15.04 -4.52
N ALA A 224 6.62 14.01 -4.40
CA ALA A 224 7.03 12.61 -4.60
C ALA A 224 6.89 12.21 -6.08
N PRO A 225 7.58 11.15 -6.53
CA PRO A 225 7.23 10.46 -7.76
C PRO A 225 5.75 10.03 -7.77
N ASP A 226 5.09 10.11 -8.93
CA ASP A 226 3.66 9.85 -9.05
C ASP A 226 3.31 8.40 -8.64
N GLU A 227 4.22 7.47 -8.91
CA GLU A 227 4.14 6.05 -8.58
C GLU A 227 3.93 5.81 -7.08
N PHE A 228 4.45 6.69 -6.22
CA PHE A 228 4.33 6.57 -4.77
C PHE A 228 2.87 6.75 -4.35
N LEU A 229 2.22 7.80 -4.87
CA LEU A 229 0.81 8.06 -4.56
C LEU A 229 -0.11 6.99 -5.17
N VAL A 230 0.22 6.51 -6.38
CA VAL A 230 -0.51 5.41 -7.02
C VAL A 230 -0.45 4.15 -6.15
N HIS A 231 0.74 3.76 -5.70
CA HIS A 231 0.92 2.61 -4.81
C HIS A 231 0.21 2.80 -3.47
N ALA A 232 0.37 3.95 -2.83
CA ALA A 232 -0.27 4.27 -1.56
C ALA A 232 -1.80 4.18 -1.66
N LYS A 233 -2.42 4.72 -2.72
CA LYS A 233 -3.87 4.60 -2.95
C LYS A 233 -4.31 3.17 -3.20
N LYS A 234 -3.51 2.37 -3.92
CA LYS A 234 -3.80 0.94 -4.14
C LYS A 234 -3.78 0.18 -2.81
N LEU A 235 -2.80 0.44 -1.96
CA LEU A 235 -2.71 -0.16 -0.64
C LEU A 235 -3.90 0.27 0.25
N TRP A 236 -4.22 1.57 0.26
CA TRP A 236 -5.37 2.12 0.98
C TRP A 236 -6.67 1.38 0.62
N ASN A 237 -7.00 1.32 -0.67
CA ASN A 237 -8.24 0.69 -1.14
C ASN A 237 -8.30 -0.81 -0.87
N ARG A 238 -7.16 -1.49 -0.71
CA ARG A 238 -7.12 -2.91 -0.39
C ARG A 238 -7.52 -3.21 1.05
N PHE A 239 -7.25 -2.30 1.98
CA PHE A 239 -7.35 -2.58 3.42
C PHE A 239 -8.26 -1.62 4.19
N ARG A 240 -8.79 -0.56 3.57
CA ARG A 240 -9.64 0.45 4.24
C ARG A 240 -10.96 -0.08 4.81
N ASP A 241 -11.33 -1.32 4.51
CA ASP A 241 -12.57 -1.96 5.01
C ASP A 241 -12.29 -2.90 6.20
N LEU A 242 -11.04 -2.96 6.69
CA LEU A 242 -10.63 -3.79 7.84
C LEU A 242 -10.73 -3.06 9.17
#